data_AF-A0AAW2D267-F1
#
_entry.id   AF-A0AAW2D267-F1
#
_cell.length_a   1.000
_cell.length_b   1.000
_cell.length_c   1.000
_cell.angle_alpha   90.00
_cell.angle_beta   90.00
_cell.angle_gamma   90.00
#
_symmetry.space_group_name_H-M   'P 1'
#
loop_
_entity.id
_entity.type
_entity.pdbx_description
1 polymer ?
#
loop_
_entity_poly.entity_id
_entity_poly.type
_entity_poly.pdbx_seq_one_letter_code
_entity_poly.pdbx_strand_id
1 'polypeptide(L)'
;MWEVFGSYLNGTIPIAIANLTKLVSLDLYQNQFSGPIPESLGNLVSLLYLRLNSNKFSGILPVKVIQLVSYGNLRILNVSDNQLAGTVHRKTTSGP
;
A
#
# COMPACT_ATOMS: atom_id res chain seq x y z
N MET A 1 17.56 -22.12 19.04
CA MET A 1 16.09 -22.07 18.86
C MET A 1 15.59 -20.83 19.57
N TRP A 2 15.53 -19.70 18.86
CA TRP A 2 14.80 -18.51 19.31
C TRP A 2 13.88 -18.13 18.16
N GLU A 3 12.64 -18.60 18.23
CA GLU A 3 11.56 -18.03 17.45
C GLU A 3 11.02 -16.80 18.19
N VAL A 4 10.33 -15.93 17.44
CA VAL A 4 9.54 -14.76 17.86
C VAL A 4 10.25 -13.40 17.86
N PHE A 5 10.22 -12.74 16.69
CA PHE A 5 9.76 -11.35 16.58
C PHE A 5 8.85 -11.25 15.36
N GLY A 6 7.60 -11.70 15.49
CA GLY A 6 6.56 -11.17 14.61
C GLY A 6 6.41 -9.69 14.93
N SER A 7 6.65 -8.80 13.97
CA SER A 7 6.49 -7.36 14.19
C SER A 7 5.01 -7.06 14.49
N TYR A 8 4.71 -6.71 15.75
CA TYR A 8 3.35 -6.37 16.20
C TYR A 8 3.00 -4.89 15.95
N LEU A 9 3.59 -4.26 14.92
CA LEU A 9 3.32 -2.84 14.67
C LEU A 9 1.83 -2.65 14.36
N ASN A 10 1.22 -1.69 15.03
CA ASN A 10 -0.22 -1.44 14.96
C ASN A 10 -0.49 0.06 14.78
N GLY A 11 -1.77 0.41 14.66
CA GLY A 11 -2.22 1.77 14.38
C GLY A 11 -2.51 1.98 12.91
N THR A 12 -2.44 3.23 12.45
CA THR A 12 -2.72 3.63 11.07
C THR A 12 -1.44 4.11 10.38
N ILE A 13 -1.45 4.20 9.04
CA ILE A 13 -0.35 4.84 8.30
C ILE A 13 -0.44 6.35 8.55
N PRO A 14 0.58 6.99 9.15
CA PRO A 14 0.56 8.43 9.38
C PRO A 14 0.65 9.19 8.06
N ILE A 15 -0.14 10.27 7.94
CA ILE A 15 -0.16 11.11 6.72
C ILE A 15 1.22 11.69 6.38
N ALA A 16 2.10 11.84 7.37
CA ALA A 16 3.45 12.37 7.21
C ALA A 16 4.35 11.52 6.32
N ILE A 17 4.04 10.23 6.13
CA ILE A 17 4.76 9.36 5.17
C ILE A 17 4.70 9.96 3.75
N ALA A 18 3.64 10.69 3.41
CA ALA A 18 3.50 11.33 2.10
C ALA A 18 4.57 12.41 1.80
N ASN A 19 5.30 12.88 2.82
CA ASN A 19 6.40 13.84 2.63
C ASN A 19 7.68 13.18 2.13
N LEU A 20 7.77 11.84 2.17
CA LEU A 20 8.92 11.07 1.72
C LEU A 20 8.88 10.88 0.19
N THR A 21 8.79 11.96 -0.59
CA THR A 21 8.55 11.91 -2.05
C THR A 21 9.64 11.18 -2.86
N LYS A 22 10.81 10.97 -2.26
CA LYS A 22 11.92 10.17 -2.82
C LYS A 22 11.90 8.70 -2.40
N LEU A 23 10.89 8.26 -1.64
CA LEU A 23 10.79 6.89 -1.15
C LEU A 23 10.55 5.93 -2.33
N VAL A 24 11.41 4.92 -2.43
CA VAL A 24 11.39 3.92 -3.51
C VAL A 24 10.61 2.67 -3.10
N SER A 25 10.64 2.31 -1.82
CA SER A 25 9.99 1.11 -1.30
C SER A 25 9.35 1.41 0.05
N LEU A 26 8.08 1.05 0.20
CA LEU A 26 7.38 1.04 1.47
C LEU A 26 6.88 -0.38 1.74
N ASP A 27 7.44 -1.00 2.79
CA ASP A 27 7.15 -2.36 3.18
C ASP A 27 6.60 -2.41 4.60
N LEU A 28 5.30 -2.67 4.71
CA LEU A 28 4.57 -2.82 5.97
C LEU A 28 3.94 -4.22 6.09
N TYR A 29 4.37 -5.17 5.25
CA TYR A 29 3.88 -6.55 5.23
C TYR A 29 3.93 -7.20 6.62
N GLN A 30 2.93 -8.05 6.92
CA GLN A 30 2.89 -8.86 8.14
C GLN A 30 2.95 -8.03 9.43
N ASN A 31 2.05 -7.04 9.53
CA ASN A 31 1.86 -6.25 10.74
C ASN A 31 0.37 -6.23 11.13
N GLN A 32 0.02 -5.38 12.08
CA GLN A 32 -1.34 -5.19 12.59
C GLN A 32 -1.89 -3.79 12.28
N PHE A 33 -1.41 -3.13 11.22
CA PHE A 33 -1.95 -1.84 10.81
C PHE A 33 -3.42 -1.98 10.42
N SER A 34 -4.22 -0.97 10.75
CA SER A 34 -5.66 -0.96 10.54
C SER A 34 -6.16 0.40 10.05
N GLY A 35 -7.47 0.48 9.78
CA GLY A 35 -8.10 1.68 9.24
C GLY A 35 -7.84 1.85 7.73
N PRO A 36 -8.20 3.02 7.17
CA PRO A 36 -8.06 3.27 5.74
C PRO A 36 -6.60 3.52 5.33
N ILE A 37 -6.27 3.13 4.10
CA ILE A 37 -5.04 3.54 3.43
C ILE A 37 -5.16 5.05 3.12
N PRO A 38 -4.25 5.92 3.59
CA PRO A 38 -4.33 7.35 3.33
C PRO A 38 -4.21 7.67 1.85
N GLU A 39 -5.08 8.55 1.34
CA GLU A 39 -5.00 9.02 -0.05
C GLU A 39 -3.66 9.72 -0.36
N SER A 40 -3.04 10.32 0.66
CA SER A 40 -1.74 11.00 0.55
C SER A 40 -0.58 10.07 0.19
N LEU A 41 -0.72 8.74 0.35
CA LEU A 41 0.28 7.79 -0.17
C LEU A 41 0.44 7.90 -1.68
N GLY A 42 -0.57 8.38 -2.40
CA GLY A 42 -0.47 8.67 -3.82
C GLY A 42 0.52 9.78 -4.19
N ASN A 43 1.03 10.54 -3.22
CA ASN A 43 2.06 11.56 -3.45
C ASN A 43 3.47 10.97 -3.60
N LEU A 44 3.64 9.68 -3.31
CA LEU A 44 4.92 8.98 -3.37
C LEU A 44 5.24 8.54 -4.81
N VAL A 45 5.45 9.52 -5.69
CA VAL A 45 5.62 9.30 -7.14
C VAL A 45 6.88 8.51 -7.52
N SER A 46 7.88 8.46 -6.63
CA SER A 46 9.12 7.69 -6.83
C SER A 46 8.99 6.21 -6.43
N LEU A 47 7.83 5.81 -5.91
CA LEU A 47 7.65 4.52 -5.26
C LEU A 47 7.51 3.41 -6.31
N LEU A 48 8.34 2.38 -6.17
CA LEU A 48 8.38 1.20 -7.03
C LEU A 48 7.67 0.01 -6.38
N TYR A 49 7.72 -0.08 -5.04
CA TYR A 49 7.23 -1.22 -4.27
C TYR A 49 6.38 -0.77 -3.08
N LEU A 50 5.08 -1.07 -3.12
CA LEU A 50 4.15 -0.86 -2.02
C LEU A 50 3.61 -2.20 -1.53
N ARG A 51 4.12 -2.68 -0.40
CA ARG A 51 3.66 -3.92 0.25
C ARG A 51 2.93 -3.61 1.54
N LEU A 52 1.61 -3.76 1.51
CA LEU A 52 0.69 -3.54 2.63
C LEU A 52 -0.04 -4.82 3.01
N ASN A 53 0.29 -5.95 2.38
CA ASN A 53 -0.43 -7.20 2.55
C ASN A 53 -0.27 -7.81 3.95
N SER A 54 -1.22 -8.65 4.33
CA SER A 54 -1.26 -9.31 5.65
C SER A 54 -1.31 -8.28 6.78
N ASN A 55 -2.29 -7.37 6.71
CA ASN A 55 -2.63 -6.37 7.72
C ASN A 55 -4.15 -6.36 7.94
N LYS A 56 -4.67 -5.33 8.61
CA LYS A 56 -6.11 -5.12 8.88
C LYS A 56 -6.62 -3.83 8.23
N PHE A 57 -6.02 -3.38 7.13
CA PHE A 57 -6.50 -2.19 6.42
C PHE A 57 -7.92 -2.40 5.92
N SER A 58 -8.77 -1.38 6.04
CA SER A 58 -10.19 -1.43 5.70
C SER A 58 -10.61 -0.23 4.85
N GLY A 59 -11.86 -0.22 4.37
CA GLY A 59 -12.34 0.81 3.46
C GLY A 59 -11.89 0.56 2.01
N ILE A 60 -11.88 1.60 1.18
CA ILE A 60 -11.60 1.49 -0.26
C ILE A 60 -10.14 1.85 -0.54
N LEU A 61 -9.50 1.16 -1.49
CA LEU A 61 -8.18 1.54 -2.00
C LEU A 61 -8.25 2.94 -2.67
N PRO A 62 -7.50 3.95 -2.19
CA PRO A 62 -7.63 5.32 -2.72
C PRO A 62 -7.26 5.42 -4.20
N VAL A 63 -8.02 6.24 -4.95
CA VAL A 63 -7.80 6.45 -6.39
C VAL A 63 -6.39 6.95 -6.67
N LYS A 64 -5.81 7.82 -5.83
CA LYS A 64 -4.43 8.29 -6.01
C LYS A 64 -3.38 7.18 -5.86
N VAL A 65 -3.64 6.17 -5.01
CA VAL A 65 -2.76 4.99 -4.90
C VAL A 65 -2.89 4.12 -6.15
N ILE A 66 -4.10 3.97 -6.69
CA ILE A 66 -4.32 3.27 -7.98
C ILE A 66 -3.64 4.00 -9.14
N GLN A 67 -3.66 5.33 -9.13
CA GLN A 67 -2.99 6.15 -10.15
C GLN A 67 -1.47 5.96 -10.16
N LEU A 68 -0.83 5.60 -9.04
CA LEU A 68 0.59 5.25 -9.03
C LEU A 68 0.91 4.03 -9.93
N VAL A 69 -0.04 3.11 -10.10
CA VAL A 69 0.09 1.97 -11.03
C VAL A 69 -0.05 2.41 -12.49
N SER A 70 -0.91 3.39 -12.77
CA SER A 70 -1.24 3.81 -14.14
C SER A 70 -0.33 4.91 -14.69
N TYR A 71 0.11 5.82 -13.82
CA TYR A 71 0.81 7.07 -14.18
C TYR A 71 2.10 7.27 -13.39
N GLY A 72 2.31 6.49 -12.33
CA GLY A 72 3.52 6.55 -11.52
C GLY A 72 4.54 5.50 -11.95
N ASN A 73 5.51 5.25 -11.05
CA ASN A 73 6.54 4.25 -11.25
C ASN A 73 6.23 2.93 -10.53
N LEU A 74 5.01 2.75 -10.00
CA LEU A 74 4.71 1.64 -9.11
C LEU A 74 4.69 0.31 -9.87
N ARG A 75 5.63 -0.57 -9.53
CA ARG A 75 5.80 -1.88 -10.17
C ARG A 75 5.05 -2.97 -9.42
N ILE A 76 5.02 -2.88 -8.09
CA ILE A 76 4.35 -3.83 -7.22
C ILE A 76 3.43 -3.05 -6.27
N LEU A 77 2.14 -3.36 -6.36
CA LEU A 77 1.14 -3.01 -5.37
C LEU A 77 0.60 -4.30 -4.79
N ASN A 78 0.96 -4.62 -3.55
CA ASN A 78 0.38 -5.75 -2.83
C ASN A 78 -0.44 -5.26 -1.63
N VAL A 79 -1.76 -5.43 -1.73
CA VAL A 79 -2.73 -5.10 -0.69
C VAL A 79 -3.56 -6.32 -0.29
N SER A 80 -3.14 -7.54 -0.70
CA SER A 80 -3.83 -8.79 -0.36
C SER A 80 -3.93 -9.00 1.15
N ASP A 81 -4.82 -9.88 1.58
CA ASP A 81 -4.93 -10.26 3.00
C ASP A 81 -5.14 -9.04 3.91
N ASN A 82 -6.08 -8.18 3.50
CA ASN A 82 -6.63 -7.05 4.24
C ASN A 82 -8.15 -7.09 4.18
N GLN A 83 -8.82 -6.12 4.79
CA GLN A 83 -10.28 -5.99 4.85
C GLN A 83 -10.78 -4.88 3.89
N LEU A 84 -10.09 -4.69 2.77
CA LEU A 84 -10.42 -3.66 1.78
C LEU A 84 -11.70 -4.02 1.02
N ALA A 85 -12.57 -3.03 0.83
CA ALA A 85 -13.79 -3.11 0.05
C ALA A 85 -13.58 -2.55 -1.37
N GLY A 86 -14.40 -3.02 -2.31
CA GLY A 86 -14.40 -2.58 -3.70
C GLY A 86 -13.50 -3.42 -4.62
N THR A 87 -13.72 -3.30 -5.93
CA THR A 87 -12.93 -3.97 -6.96
C THR A 87 -11.77 -3.07 -7.40
N VAL A 88 -10.53 -3.58 -7.32
CA VAL A 88 -9.43 -3.01 -8.10
C VAL A 88 -9.80 -3.23 -9.56
N HIS A 89 -10.23 -2.16 -10.25
CA HIS A 89 -10.50 -2.24 -11.68
C HIS A 89 -9.19 -2.59 -12.38
N ARG A 90 -9.05 -3.86 -12.77
CA ARG A 90 -7.94 -4.33 -13.57
C ARG A 90 -8.01 -3.57 -14.90
N LYS A 91 -7.16 -2.56 -15.08
CA LYS A 91 -6.86 -2.07 -16.42
C LYS A 91 -6.05 -3.17 -17.08
N THR A 92 -6.72 -4.12 -17.73
CA THR A 92 -6.06 -4.96 -18.71
C THR A 92 -5.54 -4.02 -19.77
N THR A 93 -4.23 -3.78 -19.78
CA THR A 93 -3.58 -3.30 -20.99
C THR A 93 -3.67 -4.46 -21.99
N SER A 94 -4.80 -4.57 -22.68
CA SER A 94 -4.77 -5.09 -24.03
C SER A 94 -3.97 -4.06 -24.82
N GLY A 95 -2.67 -4.33 -24.97
CA GLY A 95 -1.90 -3.68 -26.00
C GLY A 95 -2.50 -4.03 -27.38
N PRO A 96 -2.17 -3.24 -28.42
CA PRO A 96 -2.36 -3.71 -29.78
C PRO A 96 -1.59 -5.01 -30.04
#